data_AF-A0A3R7IAA1-F1
#
_entry.id   AF-A0A3R7IAA1-F1
#
_cell.length_a   1.000
_cell.length_b   1.000
_cell.length_c   1.000
_cell.angle_alpha   90.00
_cell.angle_beta   90.00
_cell.angle_gamma   90.00
#
_symmetry.space_group_name_H-M   'P 1'
#
loop_
_entity.id
_entity.type
_entity.pdbx_description
1 polymer ?
#
loop_
_entity_poly.entity_id
_entity_poly.type
_entity_poly.pdbx_seq_one_letter_code
_entity_poly.pdbx_strand_id
1 'polypeptide(L)'
;MLERTPAERELACSFTQGSTRFNVRGLQIDHHRDRSVTMTYRLDIEQPNRPEEQWEVALPWGDTSFVDVLTSPAPEPGRLDMLASLVRSLLGEWWETKGYERQAAKMGRRL
;
A
#
# COMPACT_ATOMS: atom_id res chain seq x y z
N MET A 1 -17.13 -9.19 -12.47
CA MET A 1 -16.36 -8.16 -11.74
C MET A 1 -16.26 -8.65 -10.31
N LEU A 2 -15.08 -9.01 -9.82
CA LEU A 2 -14.90 -9.26 -8.39
C LEU A 2 -15.16 -7.92 -7.68
N GLU A 3 -16.21 -7.86 -6.87
CA GLU A 3 -16.50 -6.67 -6.10
C GLU A 3 -15.34 -6.45 -5.13
N ARG A 4 -14.64 -5.32 -5.29
CA ARG A 4 -13.53 -4.99 -4.41
C ARG A 4 -14.02 -4.92 -2.98
N THR A 5 -13.28 -5.54 -2.05
CA THR A 5 -13.60 -5.49 -0.62
C THR A 5 -13.51 -4.04 -0.12
N PRO A 6 -14.18 -3.68 1.00
CA PRO A 6 -14.03 -2.35 1.58
C PRO A 6 -12.57 -1.99 1.86
N ALA A 7 -11.75 -2.96 2.28
CA ALA A 7 -10.32 -2.79 2.47
C ALA A 7 -9.59 -2.43 1.17
N GLU A 8 -9.85 -3.17 0.08
CA GLU A 8 -9.25 -2.86 -1.22
C GLU A 8 -9.64 -1.46 -1.73
N ARG A 9 -10.87 -0.99 -1.44
CA ARG A 9 -11.31 0.34 -1.83
C ARG A 9 -10.56 1.43 -1.06
N GLU A 10 -10.47 1.30 0.26
CA GLU A 10 -9.82 2.30 1.12
C GLU A 10 -8.30 2.37 0.88
N LEU A 11 -7.69 1.22 0.60
CA LEU A 11 -6.26 1.12 0.30
C LEU A 11 -5.92 1.56 -1.13
N ALA A 12 -6.89 1.61 -2.05
CA ALA A 12 -6.72 2.09 -3.42
C ALA A 12 -6.87 3.62 -3.57
N CYS A 13 -6.75 4.38 -2.48
CA CYS A 13 -6.89 5.83 -2.47
C CYS A 13 -5.53 6.54 -2.54
N SER A 14 -5.48 7.68 -3.24
CA SER A 14 -4.32 8.57 -3.21
C SER A 14 -4.17 9.24 -1.84
N PHE A 15 -2.93 9.46 -1.41
CA PHE A 15 -2.62 10.18 -0.17
C PHE A 15 -1.37 11.05 -0.34
N THR A 16 -1.20 12.00 0.56
CA THR A 16 -0.05 12.92 0.57
C THR A 16 0.72 12.76 1.87
N GLN A 17 2.04 12.68 1.78
CA GLN A 17 2.94 12.67 2.92
C GLN A 17 4.03 13.71 2.70
N GLY A 18 4.07 14.73 3.57
CA GLY A 18 4.90 15.91 3.37
C GLY A 18 4.59 16.60 2.05
N SER A 19 5.59 16.71 1.18
CA SER A 19 5.46 17.26 -0.17
C SER A 19 5.25 16.20 -1.26
N THR A 20 5.24 14.91 -0.91
CA THR A 20 5.11 13.81 -1.87
C THR A 20 3.66 13.34 -1.93
N ARG A 21 3.09 13.30 -3.14
CA ARG A 21 1.78 12.71 -3.39
C ARG A 21 1.95 11.31 -3.95
N PHE A 22 1.24 10.37 -3.35
CA PHE A 22 1.19 8.96 -3.73
C PHE A 22 -0.17 8.69 -4.35
N ASN A 23 -0.20 8.41 -5.66
CA ASN A 23 -1.43 8.01 -6.34
C ASN A 23 -1.46 6.49 -6.50
N VAL A 24 -2.45 5.83 -5.89
CA VAL A 24 -2.60 4.37 -5.98
C VAL A 24 -3.51 4.03 -7.18
N ARG A 25 -2.99 3.30 -8.18
CA ARG A 25 -3.76 2.95 -9.40
C ARG A 25 -4.11 1.47 -9.54
N GLY A 26 -3.37 0.58 -8.90
CA GLY A 26 -3.43 -0.85 -9.21
C GLY A 26 -3.16 -1.73 -8.01
N LEU A 27 -3.89 -1.49 -6.91
CA LEU A 27 -3.82 -2.37 -5.74
C LEU A 27 -4.27 -3.79 -6.10
N GLN A 28 -3.42 -4.75 -5.78
CA GLN A 28 -3.71 -6.18 -5.78
C GLN A 28 -3.40 -6.76 -4.40
N ILE A 29 -4.31 -7.57 -3.86
CA ILE A 29 -4.14 -8.22 -2.56
C ILE A 29 -4.09 -9.74 -2.79
N ASP A 30 -2.93 -10.32 -2.57
CA ASP A 30 -2.70 -11.76 -2.67
C ASP A 30 -2.74 -12.40 -1.28
N HIS A 31 -3.76 -13.22 -1.04
CA HIS A 31 -3.90 -13.98 0.20
C HIS A 31 -3.16 -15.32 0.10
N HIS A 32 -2.19 -15.54 0.98
CA HIS A 32 -1.40 -16.76 1.01
C HIS A 32 -2.03 -17.81 1.95
N ARG A 33 -1.64 -19.08 1.75
CA ARG A 33 -2.16 -20.21 2.54
C ARG A 33 -1.75 -20.16 4.02
N ASP A 34 -0.65 -19.49 4.34
CA ASP A 34 -0.14 -19.29 5.69
C ASP A 34 -0.81 -18.12 6.41
N ARG A 35 -1.87 -17.54 5.83
CA ARG A 35 -2.58 -16.34 6.30
C ARG A 35 -1.78 -15.05 6.21
N SER A 36 -0.59 -15.07 5.61
CA SER A 36 0.07 -13.84 5.20
C SER A 36 -0.63 -13.24 3.99
N VAL A 37 -0.46 -11.94 3.80
CA VAL A 37 -1.01 -11.21 2.67
C VAL A 37 0.12 -10.48 1.98
N THR A 38 0.09 -10.39 0.66
CA THR A 38 0.97 -9.48 -0.07
C THR A 38 0.11 -8.45 -0.78
N MET A 39 0.35 -7.18 -0.46
CA MET A 39 -0.34 -6.07 -1.09
C MET A 39 0.61 -5.46 -2.12
N THR A 40 0.26 -5.59 -3.40
CA THR A 40 1.02 -5.01 -4.50
C THR A 40 0.37 -3.71 -4.92
N TYR A 41 1.11 -2.61 -4.81
CA TYR A 41 0.67 -1.26 -5.16
C TYR A 41 1.34 -0.80 -6.43
N ARG A 42 0.55 -0.26 -7.37
CA ARG A 42 1.08 0.63 -8.41
C ARG A 42 0.89 2.07 -7.97
N LEU A 43 2.01 2.72 -7.73
CA LEU A 43 2.10 4.08 -7.22
C LEU A 43 2.63 5.00 -8.30
N ASP A 44 1.92 6.08 -8.58
CA ASP A 44 2.52 7.25 -9.21
C ASP A 44 2.92 8.24 -8.12
N ILE A 45 4.20 8.58 -8.11
CA ILE A 45 4.82 9.45 -7.12
C ILE A 45 5.02 10.83 -7.75
N GLU A 46 4.27 11.80 -7.26
CA GLU A 46 4.39 13.19 -7.67
C GLU A 46 5.12 13.99 -6.58
N GLN A 47 6.12 14.77 -6.97
CA GLN A 47 6.85 15.67 -6.09
C GLN A 47 7.07 17.03 -6.73
N PRO A 48 7.08 18.12 -5.93
CA PRO A 48 7.49 19.42 -6.42
C PRO A 48 8.89 19.36 -7.03
N ASN A 49 9.02 19.88 -8.25
CA ASN A 49 10.28 20.00 -8.97
C ASN A 49 10.95 18.65 -9.34
N ARG A 50 10.22 17.54 -9.35
CA ARG A 50 10.70 16.26 -9.88
C ARG A 50 9.71 15.69 -10.91
N PRO A 51 10.20 14.97 -11.93
CA PRO A 51 9.31 14.25 -12.82
C PRO A 51 8.53 13.20 -12.02
N GLU A 52 7.29 12.96 -12.41
CA GLU A 52 6.47 11.87 -11.87
C GLU A 52 7.23 10.53 -12.02
N GLU A 53 7.25 9.73 -10.96
CA GLU A 53 7.85 8.40 -10.99
C GLU A 53 6.80 7.32 -10.77
N GLN A 54 6.82 6.29 -11.61
CA GLN A 54 5.93 5.14 -11.48
C GLN A 54 6.65 3.97 -10.82
N TRP A 55 6.01 3.41 -9.80
CA TRP A 55 6.55 2.34 -8.98
C TRP A 55 5.54 1.23 -8.76
N GLU A 56 6.01 0.00 -8.82
CA GLU A 56 5.27 -1.18 -8.35
C GLU A 56 5.92 -1.63 -7.04
N VAL A 57 5.17 -1.63 -5.94
CA VAL A 57 5.65 -1.95 -4.59
C VAL A 57 4.91 -3.17 -4.06
N ALA A 58 5.64 -4.22 -3.73
CA ALA A 58 5.11 -5.40 -3.06
C ALA A 58 5.35 -5.28 -1.55
N LEU A 59 4.28 -5.08 -0.79
CA LEU A 59 4.29 -4.97 0.66
C LEU A 59 3.82 -6.31 1.27
N PRO A 60 4.74 -7.16 1.78
CA PRO A 60 4.34 -8.34 2.53
C PRO A 60 3.77 -7.91 3.89
N TRP A 61 2.63 -8.50 4.24
CA TRP A 61 1.90 -8.26 5.47
C TRP A 61 1.71 -9.58 6.21
N GLY A 62 2.57 -9.80 7.20
CA GLY A 62 2.54 -10.98 8.06
C GLY A 62 1.69 -10.80 9.32
N ASP A 63 1.19 -9.59 9.60
CA ASP A 63 0.42 -9.34 10.80
C ASP A 63 -1.02 -9.87 10.65
N THR A 64 -1.26 -10.99 11.32
CA THR A 64 -2.57 -11.67 11.34
C THR A 64 -3.66 -10.85 12.00
N SER A 65 -3.31 -9.78 12.73
CA SER A 65 -4.24 -8.93 13.47
C SER A 65 -5.17 -8.12 12.58
N PHE A 66 -4.95 -8.06 11.27
CA PHE A 66 -5.82 -7.35 10.30
C PHE A 66 -6.35 -8.25 9.18
N VAL A 67 -6.13 -9.56 9.26
CA VAL A 67 -6.62 -10.52 8.25
C VAL A 67 -8.15 -10.52 8.17
N ASP A 68 -8.83 -10.32 9.31
CA ASP A 68 -10.27 -10.15 9.39
C ASP A 68 -10.74 -8.90 8.62
N VAL A 69 -10.01 -7.79 8.72
CA VAL A 69 -10.35 -6.53 8.04
C VAL A 69 -10.17 -6.67 6.52
N LEU A 70 -9.09 -7.32 6.08
CA LEU A 70 -8.78 -7.54 4.67
C LEU A 70 -9.77 -8.46 3.97
N THR A 71 -10.36 -9.41 4.69
CA THR A 71 -11.25 -10.45 4.12
C THR A 71 -12.74 -10.19 4.38
N SER A 72 -13.09 -9.30 5.32
CA SER A 72 -14.48 -9.03 5.67
C SER A 72 -15.20 -8.18 4.60
N PRO A 73 -16.45 -8.53 4.25
CA PRO A 73 -17.30 -7.67 3.41
C PRO A 73 -17.83 -6.43 4.15
N ALA A 74 -17.74 -6.40 5.49
CA ALA A 74 -18.14 -5.29 6.34
C ALA A 74 -17.17 -5.18 7.54
N PRO A 75 -15.92 -4.73 7.33
CA PRO A 75 -14.96 -4.58 8.42
C PRO A 75 -15.41 -3.47 9.39
N GLU A 76 -14.94 -3.56 10.63
CA GLU A 76 -15.14 -2.48 11.59
C GLU A 76 -14.43 -1.20 11.07
N PRO A 77 -15.15 -0.07 10.93
CA PRO A 77 -14.61 1.13 10.29
C PRO A 77 -13.31 1.66 10.92
N GLY A 78 -13.21 1.68 12.26
CA GLY A 78 -12.01 2.16 12.96
C GLY A 78 -10.78 1.29 12.68
N ARG A 79 -10.95 -0.02 12.59
CA ARG A 79 -9.89 -0.97 12.20
C ARG A 79 -9.49 -0.83 10.74
N LEU A 80 -10.45 -0.54 9.85
CA LEU A 80 -10.16 -0.26 8.45
C LEU A 80 -9.33 1.04 8.30
N ASP A 81 -9.70 2.10 8.99
CA ASP A 81 -8.97 3.37 9.00
C ASP A 81 -7.56 3.20 9.59
N MET A 82 -7.43 2.37 10.62
CA MET A 82 -6.15 2.03 11.23
C MET A 82 -5.25 1.27 10.25
N LEU A 83 -5.79 0.25 9.57
CA LEU A 83 -5.06 -0.49 8.53
C LEU A 83 -4.59 0.45 7.41
N ALA A 84 -5.48 1.30 6.91
CA ALA A 84 -5.15 2.26 5.87
C ALA A 84 -4.05 3.23 6.31
N SER A 85 -4.12 3.72 7.55
CA SER A 85 -3.08 4.60 8.12
C SER A 85 -1.73 3.90 8.22
N LEU A 86 -1.70 2.65 8.72
CA LEU A 86 -0.48 1.86 8.83
C LEU A 86 0.17 1.60 7.46
N VAL A 87 -0.63 1.19 6.47
CA VAL A 87 -0.14 0.98 5.10
C VAL A 87 0.43 2.28 4.52
N ARG A 88 -0.29 3.41 4.66
CA ARG A 88 0.17 4.71 4.16
C ARG A 88 1.50 5.10 4.80
N SER A 89 1.65 4.92 6.12
CA SER A 89 2.91 5.14 6.83
C SER A 89 4.04 4.27 6.30
N LEU A 90 3.82 2.96 6.11
CA LEU A 90 4.84 2.04 5.59
C LEU A 90 5.27 2.38 4.16
N LEU A 91 4.34 2.81 3.29
CA LEU A 91 4.66 3.26 1.94
C LEU A 91 5.47 4.56 1.95
N GLY A 92 5.14 5.47 2.86
CA GLY A 92 5.91 6.68 3.12
C GLY A 92 7.33 6.40 3.56
N GLU A 93 7.48 5.58 4.59
CA GLU A 93 8.78 5.12 5.10
C GLU A 93 9.57 4.40 4.01
N TRP A 94 8.93 3.54 3.21
CA TRP A 94 9.56 2.91 2.06
C TRP A 94 10.10 3.95 1.05
N TRP A 95 9.32 4.98 0.74
CA TRP A 95 9.75 6.02 -0.21
C TRP A 95 10.93 6.84 0.32
N GLU A 96 10.89 7.23 1.60
CA GLU A 96 11.98 7.94 2.25
C GLU A 96 13.25 7.08 2.32
N THR A 97 13.12 5.81 2.71
CA THR A 97 14.25 4.87 2.86
C THR A 97 14.81 4.41 1.52
N LYS A 98 14.00 4.28 0.45
CA LYS A 98 14.48 4.02 -0.92
C LYS A 98 15.52 5.07 -1.37
N GLY A 99 15.40 6.31 -0.89
CA GLY A 99 16.38 7.37 -1.16
C GLY A 99 17.76 7.10 -0.56
N TYR A 100 17.84 6.28 0.49
CA TYR A 100 19.06 6.06 1.29
C TYR A 100 19.58 4.61 1.28
N GLU A 101 18.72 3.59 1.12
CA GLU A 101 19.10 2.17 1.27
C GLU A 101 18.61 1.25 0.13
N ARG A 102 19.54 0.40 -0.36
CA ARG A 102 19.31 -0.56 -1.45
C ARG A 102 18.31 -1.69 -1.12
N GLN A 103 18.01 -1.94 0.16
CA GLN A 103 17.09 -3.01 0.56
C GLN A 103 15.62 -2.63 0.41
N ALA A 104 15.25 -1.37 0.69
CA ALA A 104 13.92 -0.83 0.39
C ALA A 104 13.61 -0.87 -1.12
N ALA A 105 14.63 -0.68 -1.97
CA ALA A 105 14.52 -0.86 -3.42
C ALA A 105 14.23 -2.30 -3.85
N LYS A 106 14.34 -3.31 -2.98
CA LYS A 106 13.89 -4.69 -3.30
C LYS A 106 12.38 -4.85 -3.18
N MET A 107 11.72 -4.02 -2.38
CA MET A 107 10.26 -4.04 -2.22
C MET A 107 9.54 -3.29 -3.36
N GLY A 108 10.24 -2.41 -4.07
CA GLY A 108 9.64 -1.64 -5.15
C GLY A 108 10.49 -1.60 -6.41
N ARG A 109 9.83 -1.78 -7.55
CA ARG A 109 10.42 -1.70 -8.90
C ARG A 109 9.90 -0.46 -9.62
N ARG A 110 10.79 0.28 -10.28
CA ARG A 110 10.37 1.36 -11.19
C ARG A 110 9.77 0.77 -12.47
N LEU A 111 8.65 1.34 -12.92
CA LEU A 111 7.99 1.02 -14.18
C LEU A 111 8.46 1.96 -15.31
#